data_AF-A0AAW6THM4-F1
#
_entry.id   AF-A0AAW6THM4-F1
#
_cell.length_a   1.000
_cell.length_b   1.000
_cell.length_c   1.000
_cell.angle_alpha   90.00
_cell.angle_beta   90.00
_cell.angle_gamma   90.00
#
_symmetry.space_group_name_H-M   'P 1'
#
loop_
_entity.id
_entity.type
_entity.pdbx_description
1 polymer ?
#
loop_
_entity_poly.entity_id
_entity_poly.type
_entity_poly.pdbx_seq_one_letter_code
_entity_poly.pdbx_strand_id
1 'polypeptide(L)' 'MCQISFGQTSTGKLLHGKIRVDSAYISGINILNLVNEKTAATNSDGEFFILAKANY' A
#
# COMPACT_ATOMS: atom_id res chain seq x y z
N MET A 1 17.47 -17.76 30.16
CA MET A 1 16.99 -16.54 29.48
C MET A 1 16.30 -17.00 28.20
N CYS A 2 14.99 -16.83 28.06
CA CYS A 2 14.26 -17.16 26.83
C CYS A 2 13.76 -15.83 26.23
N GLN A 3 14.34 -15.43 25.10
CA GLN A 3 13.90 -14.25 24.36
C GLN A 3 12.78 -14.66 23.42
N ILE A 4 11.56 -14.26 23.72
CA ILE A 4 10.43 -14.38 22.80
C ILE A 4 10.59 -13.25 21.77
N SER A 5 10.91 -13.60 20.53
CA SER A 5 10.93 -12.65 19.43
C SER A 5 9.58 -12.66 18.73
N PHE A 6 8.81 -11.56 18.86
CA PHE A 6 7.65 -11.32 18.02
C PHE A 6 8.14 -10.91 16.64
N GLY A 7 8.41 -11.91 15.79
CA GLY A 7 8.73 -11.67 14.39
C GLY A 7 7.50 -11.13 13.67
N GLN A 8 7.30 -9.81 13.70
CA GLN A 8 6.48 -9.15 12.68
C GLN A 8 7.30 -9.09 11.39
N THR A 9 7.44 -10.24 10.73
CA THR A 9 8.00 -10.35 9.38
C THR A 9 6.98 -9.92 8.34
N SER A 10 6.34 -8.76 8.52
CA SER A 10 5.85 -8.04 7.35
C SER A 10 7.04 -7.23 6.83
N THR A 11 7.79 -7.82 5.89
CA THR A 11 8.87 -7.11 5.16
C THR A 11 8.32 -5.95 4.30
N GLY A 12 7.01 -5.68 4.36
CA GLY A 12 6.37 -4.56 3.69
C GLY A 12 5.84 -3.50 4.63
N LYS A 13 5.95 -2.25 4.18
CA LYS A 13 5.31 -1.07 4.78
C LYS A 13 3.98 -0.81 4.08
N LEU A 14 2.97 -0.38 4.82
CA LEU A 14 1.72 0.08 4.23
C LEU A 14 1.95 1.49 3.64
N LEU A 15 1.79 1.62 2.33
CA LEU A 15 1.76 2.92 1.68
C LEU A 15 0.33 3.43 1.68
N HIS A 16 0.17 4.68 2.10
CA HIS A 16 -1.05 5.45 1.96
C HIS A 16 -0.78 6.58 0.97
N GLY A 17 -1.51 6.60 -0.13
CA GLY A 17 -1.36 7.59 -1.19
C GLY A 17 -2.70 8.10 -1.70
N LYS A 18 -2.66 9.19 -2.46
CA LYS A 18 -3.84 9.83 -3.05
C LYS A 18 -3.59 10.18 -4.51
N ILE A 19 -4.52 9.81 -5.39
CA ILE A 19 -4.50 10.11 -6.83
C ILE A 19 -5.51 11.22 -7.12
N ARG A 20 -5.09 12.21 -7.91
CA ARG A 20 -5.90 13.37 -8.32
C ARG A 20 -5.67 13.65 -9.80
N VAL A 21 -6.71 14.09 -10.50
CA VAL A 21 -6.62 14.69 -11.84
C VAL A 21 -7.10 16.13 -11.67
N ASP A 22 -6.22 17.10 -11.93
CA ASP A 22 -6.40 18.50 -11.55
C ASP A 22 -6.77 18.65 -10.05
N SER A 23 -7.93 19.23 -9.77
CA SER A 23 -8.49 19.38 -8.41
C SER A 23 -9.53 18.31 -8.07
N ALA A 24 -9.76 17.31 -8.93
CA ALA A 24 -10.75 16.26 -8.73
C ALA A 24 -10.13 14.98 -8.14
N TYR A 25 -10.84 14.38 -7.19
CA TYR A 25 -10.53 13.06 -6.65
C TYR A 25 -11.13 11.98 -7.54
N ILE A 26 -10.34 10.96 -7.86
CA ILE A 26 -10.76 9.91 -8.79
C ILE A 26 -10.85 8.58 -8.06
N SER A 27 -12.05 8.01 -8.03
CA SER A 27 -12.36 6.68 -7.48
C SER A 27 -12.22 5.59 -8.55
N GLY A 28 -11.89 4.37 -8.14
CA GLY A 28 -11.87 3.20 -9.02
C GLY A 28 -10.61 3.05 -9.88
N ILE A 29 -9.56 3.83 -9.62
CA ILE A 29 -8.27 3.65 -10.29
C ILE A 29 -7.60 2.41 -9.70
N ASN A 30 -7.21 1.46 -10.55
CA ASN A 30 -6.46 0.27 -10.14
C ASN A 30 -4.96 0.54 -10.11
N ILE A 31 -4.36 0.40 -8.93
CA ILE A 31 -2.92 0.43 -8.68
C ILE A 31 -2.43 -1.01 -8.60
N LEU A 32 -1.35 -1.34 -9.32
CA LEU A 32 -0.63 -2.60 -9.22
C LEU A 32 0.76 -2.36 -8.61
N ASN A 33 1.07 -3.05 -7.52
CA ASN A 33 2.43 -3.12 -7.01
C ASN A 33 3.20 -4.19 -7.78
N LEU A 34 4.20 -3.78 -8.55
CA LEU A 34 5.02 -4.69 -9.36
C LEU A 34 5.95 -5.60 -8.55
N VAL A 35 6.22 -5.29 -7.28
CA VAL A 35 7.13 -6.09 -6.43
C VAL A 35 6.44 -7.31 -5.83
N ASN A 36 5.15 -7.20 -5.51
CA ASN A 36 4.39 -8.29 -4.87
C ASN A 36 3.07 -8.64 -5.57
N GLU A 37 2.84 -8.05 -6.75
CA GLU A 37 1.69 -8.26 -7.63
C GLU A 37 0.33 -7.99 -6.96
N LYS A 38 0.32 -7.26 -5.85
CA LYS A 38 -0.91 -6.87 -5.16
C LYS A 38 -1.52 -5.66 -5.84
N THR A 39 -2.85 -5.63 -5.89
CA THR A 39 -3.61 -4.51 -6.42
C THR A 39 -4.39 -3.79 -5.33
N ALA A 40 -4.58 -2.48 -5.51
CA ALA A 40 -5.47 -1.65 -4.70
C ALA A 40 -6.26 -0.73 -5.62
N ALA A 41 -7.49 -0.38 -5.22
CA ALA A 41 -8.29 0.60 -5.94
C ALA A 41 -8.41 1.89 -5.12
N THR A 42 -8.51 3.04 -5.79
CA THR A 42 -8.82 4.30 -5.10
C THR A 42 -10.26 4.35 -4.61
N ASN A 43 -10.48 4.93 -3.43
CA ASN A 43 -11.81 5.21 -2.89
C ASN A 43 -12.40 6.54 -3.41
N SER A 44 -13.56 6.95 -2.89
CA SER A 44 -14.23 8.22 -3.23
C SER A 44 -13.38 9.47 -3.01
N ASP A 45 -12.41 9.42 -2.11
CA ASP A 45 -11.50 10.52 -1.79
C ASP A 45 -10.17 10.46 -2.59
N GLY A 46 -10.09 9.53 -3.55
CA GLY A 46 -8.91 9.25 -4.36
C GLY A 46 -7.79 8.55 -3.58
N GLU A 47 -8.05 8.06 -2.37
CA GLU A 47 -7.06 7.42 -1.50
C GLU A 47 -6.93 5.93 -1.80
N PHE A 48 -5.71 5.41 -1.64
CA PHE A 48 -5.42 3.99 -1.72
C PHE A 48 -4.47 3.55 -0.61
N PHE A 49 -4.58 2.29 -0.24
CA PHE A 49 -3.70 1.62 0.72
C PHE A 49 -3.11 0.38 0.06
N ILE A 50 -1.78 0.28 0.01
CA ILE A 50 -1.12 -0.86 -0.61
C ILE A 50 0.13 -1.25 0.16
N LEU A 51 0.30 -2.55 0.42
CA LEU A 51 1.52 -3.06 1.04
C LEU A 51 2.66 -3.01 0.02
N ALA A 52 3.72 -2.26 0.33
CA ALA A 52 4.95 -2.23 -0.44
C ALA A 52 6.05 -2.94 0.31
N LYS A 53 6.62 -3.99 -0.31
CA LYS A 53 7.83 -4.62 0.19
C LYS A 53 9.01 -3.68 -0.10
N ALA A 54 9.70 -3.22 0.95
CA ALA A 54 10.99 -2.59 0.76
C ALA A 54 11.98 -3.72 0.51
N ASN A 55 12.48 -3.85 -0.72
CA ASN A 55 13.66 -4.66 -0.95
C ASN A 55 14.82 -3.92 -0.27
N TYR A 56 15.50 -4.63 0.62
CA TYR A 56 16.68 -4.18 1.37
C TYR A 56 17.89 -4.00 0.44
#